data_AF-A0A8H6LNZ1-F1
#
_entry.id   AF-A0A8H6LNZ1-F1
#
_cell.length_a   1.000
_cell.length_b   1.000
_cell.length_c   1.000
_cell.angle_alpha   90.00
_cell.angle_beta   90.00
_cell.angle_gamma   90.00
#
_symmetry.space_group_name_H-M   'P 1'
#
loop_
_entity.id
_entity.type
_entity.pdbx_description
1 polymer ?
#
loop_
_entity_poly.entity_id
_entity_poly.type
_entity_poly.pdbx_seq_one_letter_code
_entity_poly.pdbx_strand_id
1 'polypeptide(L)'
;MGGCSIDANGTTIGNETLAAAKDAGDVLLGSIGGPEWGTGALRPEQGLLKLRKRMGTYGDLRPYFFAFDSLVDASPFVIVRELTCGIYFGECKLLPAWDTEPYSYAEVERVARLAGFLARDLSDKKVWSLDKANVLATRVPDLKVERQLIDNAAMIMVKNYTGLNGVVVTSNLFGDIISDEPSIIPGRIGLLPSASLSGVPDVKDKCNGIYEPIYGSAPDISGNGIVNPIGTILPVAMLQPYPLNLPEEAKAVEEAVHVALDGGLRTKDLGGNATTEVVGDAVVEELKKILKAQGVLSDWRDLLQRMLPWWL
;
A
#
# COMPACT_ATOMS: atom_id res chain seq x y z
N MET A 1 4.78 11.41 -13.24
CA MET A 1 6.07 10.97 -12.66
C MET A 1 6.48 9.64 -13.28
N GLY A 2 7.68 9.14 -13.02
CA GLY A 2 8.16 7.87 -13.59
C GLY A 2 8.58 8.01 -15.05
N GLY A 3 8.40 6.96 -15.85
CA GLY A 3 8.82 6.89 -17.26
C GLY A 3 8.35 8.08 -18.10
N CYS A 4 7.06 8.42 -18.03
CA CYS A 4 6.51 9.56 -18.77
C CYS A 4 7.18 10.91 -18.42
N SER A 5 7.68 11.07 -17.19
CA SER A 5 8.44 12.28 -16.78
C SER A 5 9.87 12.24 -17.30
N ILE A 6 10.47 11.06 -17.37
CA ILE A 6 11.81 10.89 -17.92
C ILE A 6 11.78 11.28 -19.39
N ASP A 7 10.80 10.76 -20.14
CA ASP A 7 10.68 11.01 -21.58
C ASP A 7 10.38 12.49 -21.87
N ALA A 8 9.47 13.10 -21.12
CA ALA A 8 9.07 14.49 -21.35
C ALA A 8 10.07 15.53 -20.80
N ASN A 9 10.69 15.25 -19.64
CA ASN A 9 11.42 16.27 -18.86
C ASN A 9 12.83 15.85 -18.44
N GLY A 10 13.30 14.66 -18.84
CA GLY A 10 14.63 14.16 -18.45
C GLY A 10 14.80 13.89 -16.96
N THR A 11 13.70 13.82 -16.19
CA THR A 11 13.74 13.62 -14.73
C THR A 11 12.65 12.66 -14.26
N THR A 12 12.92 11.89 -13.21
CA THR A 12 11.98 10.87 -12.70
C THR A 12 10.73 11.50 -12.05
N ILE A 13 10.86 12.70 -11.50
CA ILE A 13 9.78 13.52 -10.97
C ILE A 13 10.27 14.98 -10.88
N GLY A 14 9.45 15.92 -11.36
CA GLY A 14 9.76 17.36 -11.33
C GLY A 14 9.51 17.99 -9.96
N ASN A 15 10.20 19.11 -9.68
CA ASN A 15 10.02 19.86 -8.43
C ASN A 15 8.60 20.41 -8.27
N GLU A 16 7.95 20.81 -9.36
CA GLU A 16 6.56 21.27 -9.36
C GLU A 16 5.60 20.15 -8.94
N THR A 17 5.78 18.93 -9.47
CA THR A 17 4.98 17.76 -9.06
C THR A 17 5.21 17.41 -7.59
N LEU A 18 6.44 17.53 -7.10
CA LEU A 18 6.77 17.32 -5.68
C LEU A 18 6.14 18.38 -4.76
N ALA A 19 6.04 19.62 -5.23
CA ALA A 19 5.36 20.69 -4.50
C ALA A 19 3.84 20.44 -4.48
N ALA A 20 3.24 20.19 -5.64
CA ALA A 20 1.82 19.88 -5.76
C ALA A 20 1.40 18.68 -4.89
N ALA A 21 2.19 17.60 -4.88
CA ALA A 21 1.95 16.46 -4.01
C ALA A 21 1.97 16.85 -2.52
N LYS A 22 2.93 17.68 -2.11
CA LYS A 22 3.05 18.13 -0.71
C LYS A 22 1.88 19.03 -0.30
N ASP A 23 1.45 19.89 -1.20
CA ASP A 23 0.34 20.83 -0.98
C ASP A 23 -1.01 20.09 -0.91
N ALA A 24 -1.22 19.10 -1.79
CA ALA A 24 -2.41 18.24 -1.78
C ALA A 24 -2.55 17.45 -0.47
N GLY A 25 -1.42 17.04 0.13
CA GLY A 25 -1.40 16.23 1.35
C GLY A 25 -1.53 14.74 1.06
N ASP A 26 -2.45 14.36 0.18
CA ASP A 26 -2.66 12.96 -0.21
C ASP A 26 -2.46 12.77 -1.71
N VAL A 27 -1.90 11.61 -2.09
CA VAL A 27 -1.59 11.28 -3.48
C VAL A 27 -2.15 9.90 -3.81
N LEU A 28 -3.04 9.83 -4.81
CA LEU A 28 -3.36 8.57 -5.47
C LEU A 28 -2.35 8.35 -6.60
N LEU A 29 -1.60 7.26 -6.52
CA LEU A 29 -0.53 6.92 -7.43
C LEU A 29 -0.91 5.66 -8.22
N GLY A 30 -0.75 5.71 -9.54
CA GLY A 30 -0.83 4.51 -10.39
C GLY A 30 0.49 3.72 -10.38
N SER A 31 0.66 2.79 -11.31
CA SER A 31 1.92 2.05 -11.40
C SER A 31 3.02 2.87 -12.09
N ILE A 32 4.27 2.68 -11.67
CA ILE A 32 5.46 3.25 -12.32
C ILE A 32 6.40 2.14 -12.78
N GLY A 33 7.34 2.48 -13.66
CA GLY A 33 8.34 1.54 -14.17
C GLY A 33 8.01 1.00 -15.56
N GLY A 34 8.94 0.23 -16.10
CA GLY A 34 8.84 -0.39 -17.43
C GLY A 34 10.22 -0.79 -17.95
N PRO A 35 10.30 -1.78 -18.85
CA PRO A 35 11.56 -2.32 -19.35
C PRO A 35 12.43 -1.24 -20.03
N GLU A 36 11.80 -0.23 -20.62
CA GLU A 36 12.44 0.90 -21.30
C GLU A 36 13.38 1.70 -20.38
N TRP A 37 13.13 1.72 -19.07
CA TRP A 37 13.89 2.52 -18.10
C TRP A 37 14.67 1.68 -17.07
N GLY A 38 14.81 0.36 -17.27
CA GLY A 38 15.31 -0.58 -16.25
C GLY A 38 16.82 -0.58 -15.99
N THR A 39 17.65 -0.15 -16.95
CA THR A 39 19.12 -0.24 -16.87
C THR A 39 19.84 1.12 -16.92
N GLY A 40 19.08 2.21 -16.92
CA GLY A 40 19.60 3.57 -16.99
C GLY A 40 20.02 4.16 -15.63
N ALA A 41 20.72 5.29 -15.68
CA ALA A 41 21.04 6.09 -14.48
C ALA A 41 19.78 6.69 -13.83
N LEU A 42 18.79 7.02 -14.67
CA LEU A 42 17.46 7.46 -14.25
C LEU A 42 16.50 6.29 -14.29
N ARG A 43 15.94 5.96 -13.12
CA ARG A 43 15.01 4.86 -12.94
C ARG A 43 13.71 5.40 -12.33
N PRO A 44 12.51 5.05 -12.85
CA PRO A 44 11.23 5.53 -12.33
C PRO A 44 11.09 5.41 -10.81
N GLU A 45 11.62 4.33 -10.23
CA GLU A 45 11.60 4.01 -8.79
C GLU A 45 12.32 5.08 -7.96
N GLN A 46 13.37 5.72 -8.50
CA GLN A 46 14.02 6.86 -7.84
C GLN A 46 13.05 8.04 -7.67
N GLY A 47 12.09 8.20 -8.58
CA GLY A 47 11.03 9.20 -8.46
C GLY A 47 10.09 8.92 -7.28
N LEU A 48 9.71 7.65 -7.08
CA LEU A 48 8.89 7.24 -5.93
C LEU A 48 9.62 7.41 -4.60
N LEU A 49 10.90 7.05 -4.53
CA LEU A 49 11.71 7.30 -3.32
C LEU A 49 11.81 8.79 -3.00
N LYS A 50 11.98 9.65 -4.02
CA LYS A 50 11.96 11.12 -3.85
C LYS A 50 10.60 11.62 -3.36
N LEU A 51 9.51 11.13 -3.94
CA LEU A 51 8.15 11.48 -3.54
C LEU A 51 7.90 11.10 -2.07
N ARG A 52 8.16 9.84 -1.69
CA ARG A 52 8.00 9.35 -0.32
C ARG A 52 8.80 10.18 0.68
N LYS A 53 10.07 10.46 0.37
CA LYS A 53 10.94 11.31 1.20
C LYS A 53 10.41 12.75 1.31
N ARG A 54 9.92 13.34 0.21
CA ARG A 54 9.36 14.71 0.21
C ARG A 54 8.06 14.80 1.00
N MET A 55 7.20 13.79 0.87
CA MET A 55 5.94 13.69 1.59
C MET A 55 6.16 13.36 3.07
N GLY A 56 7.27 12.70 3.40
CA GLY A 56 7.57 12.21 4.74
C GLY A 56 6.84 10.90 5.06
N THR A 57 6.35 10.19 4.05
CA THR A 57 5.58 8.94 4.19
C THR A 57 6.52 7.77 4.50
N TYR A 58 6.64 7.44 5.79
CA TYR A 58 7.63 6.50 6.30
C TYR A 58 7.07 5.10 6.55
N GLY A 59 5.77 4.93 6.69
CA GLY A 59 5.14 3.65 7.02
C GLY A 59 4.28 3.15 5.88
N ASP A 60 4.70 2.11 5.18
CA ASP A 60 3.88 1.40 4.19
C ASP A 60 2.93 0.44 4.89
N LEU A 61 1.66 0.48 4.52
CA LEU A 61 0.61 -0.40 4.98
C LEU A 61 0.21 -1.29 3.81
N ARG A 62 0.44 -2.60 3.96
CA ARG A 62 -0.03 -3.60 3.00
C ARG A 62 -0.97 -4.56 3.73
N PRO A 63 -2.28 -4.33 3.65
CA PRO A 63 -3.25 -5.22 4.25
C PRO A 63 -3.50 -6.44 3.37
N TYR A 64 -3.50 -7.62 3.98
CA TYR A 64 -3.85 -8.89 3.36
C TYR A 64 -5.17 -9.35 3.93
N PHE A 65 -6.26 -8.73 3.47
CA PHE A 65 -7.62 -9.20 3.71
C PHE A 65 -8.13 -9.95 2.48
N PHE A 66 -9.01 -10.92 2.72
CA PHE A 66 -9.57 -11.74 1.66
C PHE A 66 -10.91 -11.13 1.24
N ALA A 67 -10.97 -10.65 0.00
CA ALA A 67 -12.19 -10.09 -0.58
C ALA A 67 -13.23 -11.16 -0.97
N PHE A 68 -13.16 -12.36 -0.40
CA PHE A 68 -14.05 -13.49 -0.74
C PHE A 68 -14.28 -14.41 0.46
N ASP A 69 -15.53 -14.77 0.71
CA ASP A 69 -15.89 -15.80 1.68
C ASP A 69 -15.33 -17.19 1.31
N SER A 70 -15.15 -17.45 0.01
CA SER A 70 -14.56 -18.69 -0.51
C SER A 70 -13.06 -18.86 -0.19
N LEU A 71 -12.41 -17.83 0.37
CA LEU A 71 -10.99 -17.81 0.72
C LEU A 71 -10.75 -17.61 2.24
N VAL A 72 -11.80 -17.76 3.06
CA VAL A 72 -11.91 -17.41 4.50
C VAL A 72 -10.97 -18.14 5.47
N ASP A 73 -10.29 -19.20 5.04
CA ASP A 73 -9.38 -19.93 5.95
C ASP A 73 -8.10 -19.15 6.30
N ALA A 74 -7.87 -17.98 5.70
CA ALA A 74 -6.78 -17.11 6.08
C ALA A 74 -7.32 -15.90 6.88
N SER A 75 -6.76 -15.66 8.08
CA SER A 75 -7.14 -14.47 8.84
C SER A 75 -6.39 -13.25 8.31
N PRO A 76 -7.01 -12.07 8.32
CA PRO A 76 -6.38 -10.87 7.80
C PRO A 76 -5.19 -10.47 8.67
N PHE A 77 -4.08 -10.12 8.02
CA PHE A 77 -2.94 -9.46 8.65
C PHE A 77 -2.51 -8.25 7.82
N VAL A 78 -1.77 -7.35 8.45
CA VAL A 78 -1.22 -6.17 7.77
C VAL A 78 0.28 -6.13 7.98
N ILE A 79 1.03 -5.85 6.92
CA ILE A 79 2.46 -5.57 7.01
C ILE A 79 2.66 -4.06 7.06
N VAL A 80 3.43 -3.61 8.04
CA VAL A 80 3.89 -2.26 8.26
C VAL A 80 5.38 -2.22 7.99
N ARG A 81 5.76 -1.64 6.86
CA ARG A 81 7.16 -1.56 6.41
C ARG A 81 7.68 -0.14 6.58
N GLU A 82 8.91 0.00 7.09
CA GLU A 82 9.61 1.29 7.03
C GLU A 82 10.02 1.62 5.58
N LEU A 83 9.83 2.86 5.12
CA LEU A 83 10.01 3.24 3.71
C LEU A 83 11.13 4.23 3.43
N THR A 84 11.71 4.88 4.43
CA THR A 84 12.53 6.09 4.24
C THR A 84 13.93 6.02 4.86
N CYS A 85 14.31 4.88 5.43
CA CYS A 85 15.68 4.59 5.88
C CYS A 85 16.09 3.14 5.56
N GLY A 86 17.16 2.64 6.21
CA GLY A 86 17.80 1.38 5.88
C GLY A 86 18.64 1.41 4.60
N ILE A 87 18.91 0.24 4.04
CA ILE A 87 19.89 -0.01 2.97
C ILE A 87 19.61 0.78 1.70
N TYR A 88 18.36 1.14 1.44
CA TYR A 88 17.97 1.94 0.27
C TYR A 88 18.34 3.42 0.39
N PHE A 89 18.61 3.90 1.59
CA PHE A 89 18.97 5.29 1.88
C PHE A 89 20.34 5.43 2.55
N GLY A 90 20.96 4.31 2.93
CA GLY A 90 22.30 4.27 3.47
C GLY A 90 23.35 4.68 2.44
N GLU A 91 24.55 4.97 2.94
CA GLU A 91 25.70 5.16 2.06
C GLU A 91 25.97 3.86 1.29
N CYS A 92 26.31 4.02 0.01
CA CYS A 92 26.71 2.93 -0.86
C CYS A 92 27.94 3.31 -1.70
N LYS A 93 28.71 2.30 -2.09
CA LYS A 93 29.84 2.43 -3.00
C LYS A 93 29.84 1.26 -3.95
N LEU A 94 30.17 1.50 -5.22
CA LEU A 94 30.24 0.44 -6.23
C LEU A 94 31.54 -0.39 -6.14
N LEU A 95 32.68 0.24 -5.83
CA LEU A 95 34.00 -0.42 -5.80
C LEU A 95 34.92 0.14 -4.68
N PRO A 96 35.39 -0.70 -3.72
CA PRO A 96 34.78 -1.99 -3.37
C PRO A 96 33.29 -1.81 -3.07
N ALA A 97 32.48 -2.81 -3.42
CA ALA A 97 31.04 -2.74 -3.28
C ALA A 97 30.62 -2.84 -1.81
N TRP A 98 29.80 -1.91 -1.34
CA TRP A 98 29.16 -1.99 -0.04
C TRP A 98 27.92 -1.09 0.03
N ASP A 99 27.01 -1.46 0.91
CA ASP A 99 25.80 -0.74 1.27
C ASP A 99 25.67 -0.79 2.79
N THR A 100 25.03 0.22 3.39
CA THR A 100 24.85 0.32 4.85
C THR A 100 23.36 0.30 5.20
N GLU A 101 22.97 -0.39 6.27
CA GLU A 101 21.58 -0.44 6.79
C GLU A 101 21.46 0.43 8.07
N PRO A 102 21.51 1.78 7.97
CA PRO A 102 21.38 2.64 9.13
C PRO A 102 19.91 2.80 9.55
N TYR A 103 19.67 2.75 10.85
CA TYR A 103 18.43 3.19 11.49
C TYR A 103 18.75 4.01 12.74
N SER A 104 18.07 5.12 12.88
CA SER A 104 17.99 5.86 14.13
C SER A 104 16.86 5.35 15.01
N TYR A 105 16.94 5.59 16.32
CA TYR A 105 15.86 5.26 17.26
C TYR A 105 14.52 5.90 16.83
N ALA A 106 14.54 7.17 16.42
CA ALA A 106 13.32 7.90 16.04
C ALA A 106 12.63 7.30 14.80
N GLU A 107 13.40 6.83 13.81
CA GLU A 107 12.84 6.19 12.61
C GLU A 107 12.17 4.86 12.94
N VAL A 108 12.73 4.15 13.90
CA VAL A 108 12.20 2.86 14.37
C VAL A 108 10.98 3.06 15.28
N GLU A 109 11.02 4.06 16.16
CA GLU A 109 9.93 4.39 17.06
C GLU A 109 8.66 4.82 16.31
N ARG A 110 8.78 5.64 15.25
CA ARG A 110 7.60 6.12 14.50
C ARG A 110 6.86 5.00 13.75
N VAL A 111 7.58 4.03 13.17
CA VAL A 111 6.96 2.90 12.46
C VAL A 111 6.35 1.91 13.44
N ALA A 112 6.98 1.74 14.60
CA ALA A 112 6.45 0.99 15.71
C ALA A 112 5.15 1.57 16.29
N ARG A 113 5.08 2.89 16.45
CA ARG A 113 3.87 3.59 16.90
C ARG A 113 2.72 3.41 15.92
N LEU A 114 3.01 3.46 14.62
CA LEU A 114 2.03 3.18 13.57
C LEU A 114 1.51 1.74 13.66
N ALA A 115 2.40 0.75 13.78
CA ALA A 115 2.00 -0.64 13.98
C ALA A 115 1.15 -0.85 15.25
N GLY A 116 1.53 -0.22 16.36
CA GLY A 116 0.76 -0.26 17.61
C GLY A 116 -0.60 0.42 17.52
N PHE A 117 -0.74 1.47 16.71
CA PHE A 117 -2.02 2.10 16.43
C PHE A 117 -2.95 1.14 15.66
N LEU A 118 -2.46 0.56 14.56
CA LEU A 118 -3.25 -0.39 13.75
C LEU A 118 -3.64 -1.63 14.56
N ALA A 119 -2.76 -2.09 15.44
CA ALA A 119 -3.05 -3.23 16.30
C ALA A 119 -4.28 -2.97 17.19
N ARG A 120 -4.37 -1.76 17.77
CA ARG A 120 -5.54 -1.34 18.56
C ARG A 120 -6.79 -1.21 17.70
N ASP A 121 -6.65 -0.56 16.54
CA ASP A 121 -7.76 -0.34 15.60
C ASP A 121 -8.36 -1.68 15.10
N LEU A 122 -7.51 -2.68 14.88
CA LEU A 122 -7.91 -4.02 14.45
C LEU A 122 -8.41 -4.93 15.59
N SER A 123 -8.90 -4.36 16.71
CA SER A 123 -9.35 -5.10 17.91
C SER A 123 -8.22 -5.78 18.68
N ASP A 124 -7.21 -4.99 19.07
CA ASP A 124 -6.07 -5.41 19.88
C ASP A 124 -5.32 -6.63 19.32
N LYS A 125 -5.08 -6.63 18.01
CA LYS A 125 -4.29 -7.69 17.35
C LYS A 125 -2.86 -7.72 17.88
N LYS A 126 -2.27 -8.92 17.80
CA LYS A 126 -0.85 -9.14 18.08
C LYS A 126 0.02 -8.33 17.12
N VAL A 127 1.09 -7.73 17.64
CA VAL A 127 2.14 -7.09 16.82
C VAL A 127 3.36 -8.00 16.75
N TRP A 128 3.81 -8.31 15.54
CA TRP A 128 5.00 -9.08 15.24
C TRP A 128 6.12 -8.16 14.76
N SER A 129 7.26 -8.12 15.43
CA SER A 129 8.46 -7.44 14.95
C SER A 129 9.36 -8.45 14.26
N LEU A 130 9.57 -8.27 12.95
CA LEU A 130 10.48 -9.12 12.17
C LEU A 130 11.86 -8.47 12.06
N ASP A 131 12.89 -9.18 12.53
CA ASP A 131 14.27 -8.68 12.52
C ASP A 131 15.29 -9.79 12.27
N LYS A 132 16.58 -9.44 12.34
CA LYS A 132 17.70 -10.38 12.33
C LYS A 132 18.60 -10.16 13.55
N ALA A 133 18.00 -9.99 14.74
CA ALA A 133 18.70 -9.58 15.96
C ALA A 133 19.76 -10.58 16.46
N ASN A 134 19.79 -11.80 15.92
CA ASN A 134 20.85 -12.78 16.19
C ASN A 134 22.16 -12.48 15.45
N VAL A 135 22.15 -11.58 14.45
CA VAL A 135 23.34 -11.21 13.65
C VAL A 135 23.49 -9.70 13.51
N LEU A 136 22.40 -8.95 13.37
CA LEU A 136 22.41 -7.51 13.12
C LEU A 136 22.16 -6.71 14.41
N ALA A 137 22.90 -5.62 14.57
CA ALA A 137 22.69 -4.65 15.65
C ALA A 137 21.44 -3.78 15.42
N THR A 138 21.06 -3.58 14.15
CA THR A 138 19.87 -2.84 13.73
C THR A 138 18.62 -3.58 14.20
N ARG A 139 17.95 -3.06 15.23
CA ARG A 139 16.74 -3.66 15.80
C ARG A 139 15.74 -2.59 16.23
N VAL A 140 14.52 -3.03 16.49
CA VAL A 140 13.43 -2.24 17.08
C VAL A 140 13.47 -2.36 18.61
N PRO A 141 14.05 -1.39 19.34
CA PRO A 141 14.11 -1.45 20.80
C PRO A 141 12.74 -1.22 21.46
N ASP A 142 12.56 -1.84 22.62
CA ASP A 142 11.58 -1.45 23.66
C ASP A 142 10.10 -1.34 23.26
N LEU A 143 9.62 -2.25 22.42
CA LEU A 143 8.18 -2.45 22.21
C LEU A 143 7.69 -3.74 22.85
N LYS A 144 6.48 -3.70 23.41
CA LYS A 144 5.74 -4.89 23.84
C LYS A 144 5.13 -5.58 22.62
N VAL A 145 5.99 -6.26 21.86
CA VAL A 145 5.68 -6.96 20.61
C VAL A 145 6.27 -8.35 20.65
N GLU A 146 5.83 -9.18 19.73
CA GLU A 146 6.34 -10.53 19.59
C GLU A 146 7.39 -10.57 18.51
N ARG A 147 8.54 -11.14 18.84
CA ARG A 147 9.71 -11.09 17.98
C ARG A 147 9.82 -12.38 17.19
N GLN A 148 10.16 -12.22 15.93
CA GLN A 148 10.39 -13.35 15.04
C GLN A 148 11.52 -13.01 14.09
N LEU A 149 12.43 -13.96 13.88
CA LEU A 149 13.52 -13.76 12.91
C LEU A 149 12.96 -13.80 11.48
N ILE A 150 13.41 -12.89 10.63
CA ILE A 150 12.87 -12.72 9.26
C ILE A 150 12.95 -13.99 8.41
N ASP A 151 14.01 -14.79 8.56
CA ASP A 151 14.16 -16.08 7.87
C ASP A 151 13.14 -17.11 8.34
N ASN A 152 12.88 -17.19 9.65
CA ASN A 152 11.85 -18.07 10.18
C ASN A 152 10.44 -17.53 9.86
N ALA A 153 10.26 -16.21 9.78
CA ALA A 153 9.02 -15.59 9.34
C ALA A 153 8.65 -15.99 7.90
N ALA A 154 9.61 -15.93 6.98
CA ALA A 154 9.44 -16.41 5.60
C ALA A 154 9.03 -17.89 5.56
N MET A 155 9.70 -18.74 6.34
CA MET A 155 9.32 -20.16 6.46
C MET A 155 7.89 -20.34 7.01
N ILE A 156 7.50 -19.53 8.00
CA ILE A 156 6.13 -19.55 8.53
C ILE A 156 5.13 -19.15 7.46
N MET A 157 5.34 -18.05 6.74
CA MET A 157 4.38 -17.57 5.73
C MET A 157 4.12 -18.61 4.62
N VAL A 158 5.17 -19.30 4.17
CA VAL A 158 5.05 -20.38 3.18
C VAL A 158 4.33 -21.60 3.74
N LYS A 159 4.65 -22.02 4.97
CA LYS A 159 4.09 -23.24 5.58
C LYS A 159 2.67 -23.05 6.10
N ASN A 160 2.42 -21.93 6.75
CA ASN A 160 1.16 -21.53 7.35
C ASN A 160 1.00 -20.01 7.22
N TYR A 161 0.26 -19.61 6.19
CA TYR A 161 -0.02 -18.22 5.88
C TYR A 161 -0.60 -17.42 7.05
N THR A 162 -1.33 -18.08 7.96
CA THR A 162 -1.95 -17.43 9.14
C THR A 162 -1.02 -17.35 10.36
N GLY A 163 0.20 -17.89 10.26
CA GLY A 163 1.12 -17.97 11.39
C GLY A 163 1.60 -16.62 11.92
N LEU A 164 1.44 -15.55 11.13
CA LEU A 164 1.76 -14.17 11.50
C LEU A 164 0.53 -13.26 11.57
N ASN A 165 -0.65 -13.83 11.82
CA ASN A 165 -1.88 -13.08 12.02
C ASN A 165 -1.70 -11.90 12.99
N GLY A 166 -2.19 -10.73 12.57
CA GLY A 166 -2.09 -9.47 13.31
C GLY A 166 -1.39 -8.38 12.51
N VAL A 167 -0.54 -7.59 13.18
CA VAL A 167 0.22 -6.50 12.57
C VAL A 167 1.69 -6.90 12.54
N VAL A 168 2.27 -7.04 11.36
CA VAL A 168 3.70 -7.29 11.18
C VAL A 168 4.40 -5.96 11.00
N VAL A 169 5.46 -5.67 11.75
CA VAL A 169 6.31 -4.49 11.60
C VAL A 169 7.74 -4.91 11.32
N THR A 170 8.39 -4.29 10.34
CA THR A 170 9.75 -4.66 9.96
C THR A 170 10.51 -3.54 9.23
N SER A 171 11.80 -3.77 8.98
CA SER A 171 12.67 -2.84 8.27
C SER A 171 12.30 -2.71 6.79
N ASN A 172 12.86 -1.71 6.12
CA ASN A 172 12.61 -1.45 4.70
C ASN A 172 12.95 -2.64 3.81
N LEU A 173 14.15 -3.21 3.92
CA LEU A 173 14.57 -4.36 3.11
C LEU A 173 13.73 -5.60 3.41
N PHE A 174 13.55 -5.94 4.68
CA PHE A 174 12.80 -7.14 5.07
C PHE A 174 11.32 -7.00 4.73
N GLY A 175 10.76 -5.81 4.90
CA GLY A 175 9.39 -5.47 4.52
C GLY A 175 9.15 -5.59 3.03
N ASP A 176 10.11 -5.16 2.20
CA ASP A 176 10.05 -5.34 0.75
C ASP A 176 9.84 -6.81 0.38
N ILE A 177 10.68 -7.68 0.92
CA ILE A 177 10.67 -9.11 0.62
C ILE A 177 9.42 -9.79 1.18
N ILE A 178 9.18 -9.65 2.49
CA ILE A 178 8.14 -10.39 3.20
C ILE A 178 6.72 -9.94 2.82
N SER A 179 6.58 -8.73 2.28
CA SER A 179 5.29 -8.27 1.76
C SER A 179 4.97 -8.79 0.37
N ASP A 180 5.97 -9.14 -0.43
CA ASP A 180 5.71 -9.75 -1.72
C ASP A 180 5.39 -11.25 -1.59
N GLU A 181 5.91 -11.95 -0.58
CA GLU A 181 5.62 -13.37 -0.32
C GLU A 181 4.13 -13.72 -0.30
N PRO A 182 3.26 -13.02 0.46
CA PRO A 182 1.82 -13.30 0.46
C PRO A 182 1.11 -12.93 -0.86
N SER A 183 1.70 -12.05 -1.68
CA SER A 183 1.09 -11.60 -2.94
C SER A 183 1.11 -12.66 -4.04
N ILE A 184 1.98 -13.68 -3.93
CA ILE A 184 2.16 -14.72 -4.96
C ILE A 184 1.02 -15.73 -5.00
N ILE A 185 0.14 -15.74 -4.00
CA ILE A 185 -1.00 -16.64 -4.02
C ILE A 185 -1.83 -16.31 -5.28
N PRO A 186 -2.03 -17.27 -6.20
CA PRO A 186 -2.60 -16.99 -7.52
C PRO A 186 -3.91 -16.19 -7.45
N GLY A 187 -4.02 -15.18 -8.32
CA GLY A 187 -5.20 -14.31 -8.44
C GLY A 187 -5.31 -13.25 -7.35
N ARG A 188 -4.20 -12.81 -6.72
CA ARG A 188 -4.27 -11.88 -5.58
C ARG A 188 -3.48 -10.58 -5.73
N ILE A 189 -2.39 -10.55 -6.50
CA ILE A 189 -1.62 -9.31 -6.68
C ILE A 189 -2.46 -8.15 -7.24
N GLY A 190 -3.45 -8.45 -8.09
CA GLY A 190 -4.40 -7.49 -8.65
C GLY A 190 -5.39 -6.89 -7.65
N LEU A 191 -5.46 -7.43 -6.43
CA LEU A 191 -6.45 -7.10 -5.40
C LEU A 191 -5.84 -6.40 -4.17
N LEU A 192 -4.52 -6.23 -4.12
CA LEU A 192 -3.83 -5.78 -2.92
C LEU A 192 -3.55 -4.28 -2.99
N PRO A 193 -4.11 -3.47 -2.09
CA PRO A 193 -3.80 -2.05 -2.00
C PRO A 193 -2.56 -1.80 -1.12
N SER A 194 -1.97 -0.60 -1.25
CA SER A 194 -0.92 -0.10 -0.38
C SER A 194 -1.20 1.35 0.00
N ALA A 195 -0.82 1.72 1.24
CA ALA A 195 -0.81 3.10 1.70
C ALA A 195 0.50 3.44 2.43
N SER A 196 1.25 4.41 1.93
CA SER A 196 2.43 4.98 2.58
C SER A 196 2.02 6.19 3.42
N LEU A 197 2.14 6.15 4.74
CA LEU A 197 1.68 7.21 5.64
C LEU A 197 2.81 8.03 6.27
N SER A 198 2.57 9.33 6.46
CA SER A 198 3.52 10.28 7.07
C SER A 198 3.42 10.39 8.59
N GLY A 199 2.49 9.68 9.23
CA GLY A 199 2.23 9.77 10.65
C GLY A 199 1.30 8.66 11.13
N VAL A 200 0.96 8.70 12.42
CA VAL A 200 -0.10 7.88 12.97
C VAL A 200 -1.44 8.58 12.66
N PRO A 201 -2.45 7.89 12.10
CA PRO A 201 -3.77 8.46 11.83
C PRO A 201 -4.61 8.76 13.08
N ASP A 202 -4.02 9.34 14.13
CA ASP A 202 -4.79 9.83 15.26
C ASP A 202 -5.30 11.26 14.99
N VAL A 203 -6.42 11.62 15.61
CA VAL A 203 -7.24 12.82 15.30
C VAL A 203 -6.49 14.15 15.53
N LYS A 204 -5.22 14.13 15.99
CA LYS A 204 -4.50 15.33 16.41
C LYS A 204 -3.59 15.92 15.35
N ASP A 205 -3.03 15.11 14.46
CA ASP A 205 -2.07 15.55 13.46
C ASP A 205 -2.50 15.16 12.04
N LYS A 206 -2.22 16.02 11.06
CA LYS A 206 -2.49 15.71 9.65
C LYS A 206 -1.60 14.54 9.22
N CYS A 207 -2.22 13.42 8.86
CA CYS A 207 -1.55 12.24 8.32
C CYS A 207 -1.69 12.25 6.79
N ASN A 208 -0.62 12.62 6.10
CA ASN A 208 -0.55 12.60 4.65
C ASN A 208 -0.25 11.18 4.16
N GLY A 209 -0.82 10.80 3.01
CA GLY A 209 -0.65 9.47 2.44
C GLY A 209 -0.28 9.44 0.94
N ILE A 210 0.38 8.36 0.53
CA ILE A 210 0.45 7.94 -0.88
C ILE A 210 -0.27 6.59 -0.96
N TYR A 211 -1.23 6.48 -1.88
CA TYR A 211 -2.11 5.32 -2.03
C TYR A 211 -1.90 4.72 -3.41
N GLU A 212 -1.54 3.44 -3.48
CA GLU A 212 -1.09 2.82 -4.73
C GLU A 212 -1.49 1.34 -4.84
N PRO A 213 -1.68 0.80 -6.06
CA PRO A 213 -1.70 -0.64 -6.28
C PRO A 213 -0.31 -1.21 -5.99
N ILE A 214 -0.23 -2.44 -5.47
CA ILE A 214 1.09 -3.10 -5.33
C ILE A 214 1.64 -3.64 -6.66
N TYR A 215 0.79 -3.80 -7.68
CA TYR A 215 1.23 -4.32 -8.97
C TYR A 215 2.02 -3.29 -9.78
N GLY A 216 3.02 -3.78 -10.51
CA GLY A 216 3.83 -2.97 -11.43
C GLY A 216 3.06 -2.53 -12.67
N SER A 217 3.73 -1.81 -13.57
CA SER A 217 3.11 -1.15 -14.73
C SER A 217 2.51 -2.06 -15.80
N ALA A 218 2.72 -3.38 -15.72
CA ALA A 218 2.19 -4.40 -16.64
C ALA A 218 2.25 -3.97 -18.13
N PRO A 219 3.44 -3.63 -18.64
CA PRO A 219 3.61 -2.98 -19.95
C PRO A 219 3.15 -3.84 -21.13
N ASP A 220 3.14 -5.16 -20.96
CA ASP A 220 2.68 -6.16 -21.93
C ASP A 220 1.16 -6.10 -22.19
N ILE A 221 0.38 -5.57 -21.23
CA ILE A 221 -1.08 -5.45 -21.34
C ILE A 221 -1.59 -4.01 -21.29
N SER A 222 -0.68 -3.02 -21.24
CA SER A 222 -1.02 -1.61 -21.24
C SER A 222 -1.82 -1.23 -22.49
N GLY A 223 -2.86 -0.40 -22.32
CA GLY A 223 -3.75 0.05 -23.41
C GLY A 223 -4.80 -0.97 -23.88
N ASN A 224 -4.76 -2.22 -23.40
CA ASN A 224 -5.69 -3.26 -23.84
C ASN A 224 -7.02 -3.30 -23.07
N GLY A 225 -7.17 -2.50 -22.01
CA GLY A 225 -8.40 -2.46 -21.20
C GLY A 225 -8.70 -3.76 -20.44
N ILE A 226 -7.66 -4.52 -20.07
CA ILE A 226 -7.77 -5.83 -19.39
C ILE A 226 -7.05 -5.88 -18.03
N VAL A 227 -6.51 -4.75 -17.56
CA VAL A 227 -5.88 -4.65 -16.22
C VAL A 227 -6.98 -4.75 -15.16
N ASN A 228 -6.71 -5.46 -14.07
CA ASN A 228 -7.61 -5.51 -12.93
C ASN A 228 -7.64 -4.15 -12.21
N PRO A 229 -8.77 -3.40 -12.25
CA PRO A 229 -8.84 -2.08 -11.66
C PRO A 229 -8.93 -2.11 -10.12
N ILE A 230 -9.21 -3.27 -9.53
CA ILE A 230 -9.48 -3.38 -8.09
C ILE A 230 -8.29 -2.92 -7.25
N GLY A 231 -7.07 -3.27 -7.62
CA GLY A 231 -5.88 -2.80 -6.92
C GLY A 231 -5.67 -1.29 -7.01
N THR A 232 -6.34 -0.57 -7.93
CA THR A 232 -6.36 0.91 -7.96
C THR A 232 -7.60 1.48 -7.24
N ILE A 233 -8.70 0.73 -7.17
CA ILE A 233 -9.92 1.13 -6.45
C ILE A 233 -9.74 1.01 -4.93
N LEU A 234 -9.20 -0.10 -4.42
CA LEU A 234 -9.05 -0.34 -2.99
C LEU A 234 -8.11 0.65 -2.26
N PRO A 235 -7.03 1.18 -2.86
CA PRO A 235 -6.28 2.29 -2.27
C PRO A 235 -7.13 3.54 -2.02
N VAL A 236 -8.20 3.77 -2.79
CA VAL A 236 -9.16 4.86 -2.54
C VAL A 236 -9.98 4.59 -1.27
N ALA A 237 -10.27 3.33 -0.95
CA ALA A 237 -10.88 2.99 0.34
C ALA A 237 -9.90 3.26 1.49
N MET A 238 -8.61 2.98 1.32
CA MET A 238 -7.57 3.30 2.32
C MET A 238 -7.36 4.82 2.52
N LEU A 239 -7.64 5.64 1.50
CA LEU A 239 -7.59 7.10 1.57
C LEU A 239 -8.70 7.69 2.46
N GLN A 240 -9.85 7.03 2.54
CA GLN A 240 -11.02 7.63 3.18
C GLN A 240 -10.98 7.68 4.73
N PRO A 241 -10.51 6.65 5.47
CA PRO A 241 -10.58 6.66 6.93
C PRO A 241 -9.50 7.52 7.59
N TYR A 242 -8.33 7.71 6.95
CA TYR A 242 -7.18 8.36 7.60
C TYR A 242 -7.16 9.87 7.39
N PRO A 243 -7.01 10.42 6.16
CA PRO A 243 -7.08 11.86 5.94
C PRO A 243 -8.52 12.37 5.87
N LEU A 244 -9.45 11.68 5.18
CA LEU A 244 -10.78 12.25 4.89
C LEU A 244 -11.80 12.09 6.03
N ASN A 245 -11.53 11.23 7.02
CA ASN A 245 -12.46 10.85 8.08
C ASN A 245 -13.82 10.38 7.53
N LEU A 246 -13.79 9.56 6.49
CA LEU A 246 -14.94 8.95 5.79
C LEU A 246 -14.94 7.41 5.94
N PRO A 247 -14.99 6.86 7.17
CA PRO A 247 -14.90 5.41 7.39
C PRO A 247 -16.13 4.63 6.88
N GLU A 248 -17.29 5.27 6.74
CA GLU A 248 -18.50 4.63 6.21
C GLU A 248 -18.40 4.45 4.69
N GLU A 249 -17.96 5.49 3.98
CA GLU A 249 -17.71 5.45 2.55
C GLU A 249 -16.57 4.47 2.21
N ALA A 250 -15.53 4.39 3.04
CA ALA A 250 -14.43 3.45 2.85
C ALA A 250 -14.94 2.00 2.84
N LYS A 251 -15.74 1.65 3.85
CA LYS A 251 -16.39 0.34 3.95
C LYS A 251 -17.34 0.09 2.80
N ALA A 252 -18.05 1.11 2.32
CA ALA A 252 -18.94 0.97 1.18
C ALA A 252 -18.17 0.63 -0.12
N VAL A 253 -16.98 1.21 -0.33
CA VAL A 253 -16.11 0.86 -1.47
C VAL A 253 -15.60 -0.58 -1.34
N GLU A 254 -15.11 -0.98 -0.16
CA GLU A 254 -14.67 -2.35 0.10
C GLU A 254 -15.80 -3.37 -0.13
N GLU A 255 -16.99 -3.09 0.39
CA GLU A 255 -18.19 -3.93 0.22
C GLU A 255 -18.65 -3.97 -1.24
N ALA A 256 -18.58 -2.86 -1.98
CA ALA A 256 -18.93 -2.84 -3.40
C ALA A 256 -18.00 -3.73 -4.23
N VAL A 257 -16.69 -3.68 -3.94
CA VAL A 257 -15.70 -4.57 -4.54
C VAL A 257 -16.01 -6.03 -4.17
N HIS A 258 -16.30 -6.29 -2.89
CA HIS A 258 -16.66 -7.62 -2.39
C HIS A 258 -17.87 -8.20 -3.13
N VAL A 259 -18.98 -7.45 -3.20
CA VAL A 259 -20.23 -7.90 -3.86
C VAL A 259 -20.02 -8.11 -5.36
N ALA A 260 -19.33 -7.20 -6.05
CA ALA A 260 -19.08 -7.34 -7.49
C ALA A 260 -18.28 -8.61 -7.78
N LEU A 261 -17.27 -8.88 -6.94
CA LEU A 261 -16.45 -10.06 -7.03
C LEU A 261 -17.22 -11.33 -6.62
N ASP A 262 -17.97 -11.37 -5.52
CA ASP A 262 -18.76 -12.54 -5.13
C ASP A 262 -19.86 -12.90 -6.15
N GLY A 263 -20.34 -11.92 -6.92
CA GLY A 263 -21.20 -12.11 -8.08
C GLY A 263 -20.56 -12.87 -9.26
N GLY A 264 -19.32 -13.32 -9.14
CA GLY A 264 -18.59 -14.10 -10.14
C GLY A 264 -17.79 -13.26 -11.14
N LEU A 265 -17.72 -11.94 -10.95
CA LEU A 265 -16.99 -11.05 -11.85
C LEU A 265 -15.48 -11.24 -11.72
N ARG A 266 -14.81 -11.66 -12.79
CA ARG A 266 -13.37 -11.97 -12.77
C ARG A 266 -12.69 -11.37 -13.99
N THR A 267 -11.64 -10.59 -13.77
CA THR A 267 -10.65 -10.23 -14.80
C THR A 267 -9.76 -11.43 -15.14
N LYS A 268 -8.92 -11.29 -16.17
CA LYS A 268 -8.08 -12.37 -16.69
C LYS A 268 -7.10 -12.94 -15.67
N ASP A 269 -6.51 -12.10 -14.81
CA ASP A 269 -5.64 -12.52 -13.69
C ASP A 269 -6.37 -13.35 -12.63
N LEU A 270 -7.69 -13.21 -12.55
CA LEU A 270 -8.56 -13.98 -11.66
C LEU A 270 -9.25 -15.16 -12.37
N GLY A 271 -8.83 -15.49 -13.60
CA GLY A 271 -9.37 -16.61 -14.38
C GLY A 271 -10.68 -16.31 -15.13
N GLY A 272 -11.09 -15.05 -15.24
CA GLY A 272 -12.26 -14.64 -16.03
C GLY A 272 -11.90 -13.88 -17.31
N ASN A 273 -12.89 -13.19 -17.89
CA ASN A 273 -12.76 -12.43 -19.15
C ASN A 273 -13.31 -11.00 -19.04
N ALA A 274 -13.62 -10.50 -17.84
CA ALA A 274 -14.10 -9.14 -17.67
C ALA A 274 -12.99 -8.12 -18.01
N THR A 275 -13.38 -7.04 -18.69
CA THR A 275 -12.49 -5.91 -19.00
C THR A 275 -12.39 -4.97 -17.80
N THR A 276 -11.39 -4.08 -17.83
CA THR A 276 -11.20 -3.04 -16.81
C THR A 276 -12.47 -2.19 -16.62
N GLU A 277 -13.10 -1.79 -17.72
CA GLU A 277 -14.32 -0.98 -17.73
C GLU A 277 -15.50 -1.72 -17.09
N VAL A 278 -15.74 -2.97 -17.48
CA VAL A 278 -16.84 -3.78 -16.94
C VAL A 278 -16.69 -3.98 -15.42
N VAL A 279 -15.47 -4.18 -14.93
CA VAL A 279 -15.23 -4.28 -13.47
C VAL A 279 -15.46 -2.94 -12.77
N GLY A 280 -14.97 -1.84 -13.34
CA GLY A 280 -15.20 -0.50 -12.80
C GLY A 280 -16.69 -0.16 -12.69
N ASP A 281 -17.45 -0.39 -13.76
CA ASP A 281 -18.89 -0.12 -13.82
C ASP A 281 -19.65 -0.96 -12.79
N ALA A 282 -19.33 -2.25 -12.69
CA ALA A 282 -19.97 -3.13 -11.71
C ALA A 282 -19.74 -2.66 -10.27
N VAL A 283 -18.51 -2.28 -9.92
CA VAL A 283 -18.19 -1.75 -8.58
C VAL A 283 -18.95 -0.45 -8.32
N VAL A 284 -19.03 0.46 -9.30
CA VAL A 284 -19.79 1.71 -9.18
C VAL A 284 -21.28 1.45 -8.94
N GLU A 285 -21.87 0.49 -9.65
CA GLU A 285 -23.28 0.14 -9.47
C GLU A 285 -23.57 -0.47 -8.10
N GLU A 286 -22.71 -1.33 -7.57
CA GLU A 286 -22.86 -1.84 -6.20
C GLU A 286 -22.66 -0.74 -5.16
N LEU A 287 -21.66 0.13 -5.33
CA LEU A 287 -21.40 1.25 -4.43
C LEU A 287 -22.62 2.18 -4.32
N LYS A 288 -23.26 2.50 -5.44
CA LYS A 288 -24.50 3.32 -5.45
C LYS A 288 -25.62 2.67 -4.64
N LYS A 289 -25.80 1.34 -4.73
CA LYS A 289 -26.83 0.63 -3.96
C LYS A 289 -26.54 0.67 -2.47
N ILE A 290 -25.30 0.40 -2.08
CA ILE A 290 -24.85 0.36 -0.68
C ILE A 290 -25.03 1.74 -0.03
N LEU A 291 -24.50 2.79 -0.66
CA LEU A 291 -24.58 4.14 -0.12
C LEU A 291 -26.02 4.67 -0.05
N LYS A 292 -26.88 4.28 -1.00
CA LYS A 292 -28.32 4.59 -0.95
C LYS A 292 -29.01 3.86 0.21
N ALA A 293 -28.67 2.58 0.43
CA ALA A 293 -29.23 1.78 1.52
C ALA A 293 -28.80 2.29 2.91
N GLN A 294 -27.58 2.80 3.03
CA GLN A 294 -27.06 3.41 4.25
C GLN A 294 -27.63 4.83 4.51
N GLY A 295 -28.37 5.40 3.56
CA GLY A 295 -28.87 6.78 3.67
C GLY A 295 -27.77 7.85 3.55
N VAL A 296 -26.54 7.45 3.16
CA VAL A 296 -25.39 8.34 2.95
C VAL A 296 -25.58 9.16 1.66
N LEU A 297 -26.29 8.59 0.67
CA LEU A 297 -26.62 9.26 -0.58
C LEU A 297 -28.12 9.58 -0.71
N SER A 298 -28.44 10.88 -0.74
CA SER A 298 -29.68 11.38 -1.35
C SER A 298 -29.45 11.73 -2.84
N ASP A 299 -28.27 12.29 -3.16
CA ASP A 299 -27.72 12.56 -4.50
C ASP A 299 -26.19 12.34 -4.48
N TRP A 300 -25.60 11.76 -5.54
CA TRP A 300 -24.14 11.55 -5.67
C TRP A 300 -23.32 12.84 -5.57
N ARG A 301 -23.97 13.98 -5.83
CA ARG A 301 -23.41 15.32 -5.63
C ARG A 301 -23.10 15.64 -4.17
N ASP A 302 -23.79 15.02 -3.21
CA ASP A 302 -23.50 15.19 -1.77
C ASP A 302 -22.12 14.62 -1.42
N LEU A 303 -21.74 13.51 -2.06
CA LEU A 303 -20.43 12.88 -1.89
C LEU A 303 -19.33 13.75 -2.51
N LEU A 304 -19.57 14.29 -3.71
CA LEU A 304 -18.68 15.30 -4.29
C LEU A 304 -18.54 16.53 -3.40
N GLN A 305 -19.62 17.00 -2.75
CA GLN A 305 -19.54 18.14 -1.82
C GLN A 305 -18.75 17.82 -0.56
N ARG A 306 -18.84 16.60 -0.03
CA ARG A 306 -18.01 16.14 1.11
C ARG A 306 -16.54 16.03 0.72
N MET A 307 -16.26 15.60 -0.51
CA MET A 307 -14.89 15.49 -1.00
C MET A 307 -14.33 16.81 -1.56
N LEU A 308 -15.17 17.77 -1.96
CA LEU A 308 -14.81 19.04 -2.60
C LEU A 308 -13.74 19.86 -1.84
N PRO A 309 -13.76 19.94 -0.50
CA PRO A 309 -12.69 20.58 0.29
C PRO A 309 -11.32 19.91 0.17
N TRP A 310 -11.26 18.70 -0.39
CA TRP A 310 -10.04 17.91 -0.61
C TRP A 310 -9.58 17.92 -2.07
N TRP A 311 -10.45 18.30 -3.01
CA TRP A 311 -10.12 18.40 -4.45
C TRP A 311 -9.74 19.82 -4.89
N LEU A 312 -10.06 20.85 -4.09
CA LEU A 312 -9.75 22.27 -4.33
C LEU A 312 -8.67 22.77 -3.38
#